data_AF-A0A166J9X3-F1
#
_entry.id   AF-A0A166J9X3-F1
#
_cell.length_a   1.000
_cell.length_b   1.000
_cell.length_c   1.000
_cell.angle_alpha   90.00
_cell.angle_beta   90.00
_cell.angle_gamma   90.00
#
_symmetry.space_group_name_H-M   'P 1'
#
loop_
_entity.id
_entity.type
_entity.pdbx_description
1 polymer ?
#
loop_
_entity_poly.entity_id
_entity_poly.type
_entity_poly.pdbx_seq_one_letter_code
_entity_poly.pdbx_strand_id
1 'polypeptide(L)'
;MENLIEELTAKNKEYIHSVTKQLILVGKSDEEVKEILNDILPQIIEGQKSGIIARKLLGAPTEFVSQYQPKVADRPVSEKNENPVLMWLDSSLLFLGFISLLNGVTALITSKAPVYGLITTILSAAVAGLVMYMMYRYFYRPKADNSRRSWNWKGFAATTLSVLLWIAVTIFSGLLPSSVNLQLPAVALVIVGAVAFGVRWLLKRQFNIQSALVAQPRR
;
A
#
# COMPACT_ATOMS: atom_id res chain seq x y z
N MET A 1 -23.12 2.44 33.72
CA MET A 1 -21.97 2.73 32.82
C MET A 1 -21.28 4.02 33.17
N GLU A 2 -22.00 5.15 33.29
CA GLU A 2 -21.43 6.46 33.65
C GLU A 2 -20.59 6.40 34.94
N ASN A 3 -21.04 5.64 35.95
CA ASN A 3 -20.32 5.50 37.23
C ASN A 3 -18.94 4.82 37.11
N LEU A 4 -18.72 3.94 36.12
CA LEU A 4 -17.44 3.19 36.00
C LEU A 4 -16.39 3.95 35.18
N ILE A 5 -16.82 4.82 34.26
CA ILE A 5 -15.89 5.63 33.46
C ILE A 5 -15.19 6.66 34.36
N GLU A 6 -15.88 7.19 35.37
CA GLU A 6 -15.30 8.17 36.29
C GLU A 6 -14.19 7.62 37.18
N GLU A 7 -14.21 6.32 37.47
CA GLU A 7 -13.18 5.64 38.26
C GLU A 7 -11.86 5.41 37.50
N LEU A 8 -11.84 5.66 36.18
CA LEU A 8 -10.65 5.45 35.37
C LEU A 8 -9.61 6.56 35.55
N THR A 9 -8.34 6.17 35.58
CA THR A 9 -7.23 7.13 35.44
C THR A 9 -7.31 7.88 34.10
N ALA A 10 -6.71 9.07 34.01
CA ALA A 10 -6.69 9.88 32.79
C ALA A 10 -6.21 9.10 31.54
N LYS A 11 -5.17 8.27 31.69
CA LYS A 11 -4.65 7.44 30.58
C LYS A 11 -5.64 6.36 30.13
N ASN A 12 -6.39 5.77 31.06
CA ASN A 12 -7.41 4.78 30.74
C ASN A 12 -8.67 5.44 30.15
N LYS A 13 -9.04 6.64 30.60
CA LYS A 13 -10.11 7.45 29.99
C LYS A 13 -9.80 7.76 28.51
N GLU A 14 -8.57 8.17 28.21
CA GLU A 14 -8.12 8.42 26.83
C GLU A 14 -8.16 7.14 25.97
N TYR A 15 -7.74 6.01 26.54
CA TYR A 15 -7.84 4.70 25.86
C TYR A 15 -9.28 4.35 25.51
N ILE A 16 -10.21 4.46 26.46
CA ILE A 16 -11.63 4.19 26.25
C ILE A 16 -12.19 5.13 25.18
N HIS A 17 -11.87 6.42 25.22
CA HIS A 17 -12.31 7.37 24.19
C HIS A 17 -11.84 6.95 22.78
N SER A 18 -10.59 6.49 22.66
CA SER A 18 -10.05 5.98 21.39
C SER A 18 -10.78 4.73 20.90
N VAL A 19 -11.07 3.79 21.79
CA VAL A 19 -11.83 2.57 21.49
C VAL A 19 -13.25 2.91 21.04
N THR A 20 -13.96 3.77 21.77
CA THR A 20 -15.32 4.23 21.42
C THR A 20 -15.36 4.83 20.02
N LYS A 21 -14.45 5.77 19.72
CA LYS A 21 -14.38 6.40 18.41
C LYS A 21 -14.16 5.37 17.30
N GLN A 22 -13.32 4.38 17.54
CA GLN A 22 -13.01 3.35 16.55
C GLN A 22 -14.14 2.34 16.37
N LEU A 23 -14.88 1.98 17.43
CA LEU A 23 -16.07 1.14 17.33
C LEU A 23 -17.16 1.81 16.47
N ILE A 24 -17.38 3.11 16.66
CA ILE A 24 -18.31 3.90 15.82
C ILE A 24 -17.83 3.92 14.36
N LEU A 25 -16.53 4.10 14.12
CA LEU A 25 -15.96 4.08 12.76
C LEU A 25 -16.13 2.74 12.04
N VAL A 26 -16.17 1.63 12.77
CA VAL A 26 -16.44 0.30 12.20
C VAL A 26 -17.94 -0.02 12.15
N GLY A 27 -18.81 0.94 12.42
CA GLY A 27 -20.25 0.86 12.21
C GLY A 27 -21.05 0.27 13.37
N LYS A 28 -20.51 0.27 14.60
CA LYS A 28 -21.25 -0.14 15.79
C LYS A 28 -22.24 0.94 16.25
N SER A 29 -23.43 0.51 16.69
CA SER A 29 -24.40 1.41 17.30
C SER A 29 -23.97 1.84 18.71
N ASP A 30 -24.57 2.91 19.23
CA ASP A 30 -24.27 3.38 20.58
C ASP A 30 -24.60 2.32 21.65
N GLU A 31 -25.63 1.49 21.43
CA GLU A 31 -25.98 0.36 22.29
C GLU A 31 -24.91 -0.74 22.25
N GLU A 32 -24.44 -1.12 21.07
CA GLU A 32 -23.37 -2.14 20.94
C GLU A 32 -22.06 -1.66 21.57
N VAL A 33 -21.72 -0.38 21.37
CA VAL A 33 -20.55 0.24 22.01
C VAL A 33 -20.68 0.16 23.53
N LYS A 34 -21.86 0.48 24.07
CA LYS A 34 -22.16 0.40 25.50
C LYS A 34 -21.96 -1.01 26.04
N GLU A 35 -22.48 -2.03 25.36
CA GLU A 35 -22.30 -3.43 25.76
C GLU A 35 -20.82 -3.82 25.81
N ILE A 36 -20.06 -3.51 24.75
CA ILE A 36 -18.61 -3.82 24.68
C ILE A 36 -17.85 -3.12 25.81
N LEU A 37 -18.19 -1.86 26.11
CA LEU A 37 -17.53 -1.12 27.18
C LEU A 37 -17.85 -1.71 28.56
N ASN A 38 -19.08 -2.16 28.81
CA ASN A 38 -19.44 -2.78 30.08
C ASN A 38 -18.62 -4.04 30.38
N ASP A 39 -18.23 -4.81 29.36
CA ASP A 39 -17.45 -6.03 29.53
C ASP A 39 -15.98 -5.75 29.90
N ILE A 40 -15.41 -4.65 29.41
CA ILE A 40 -13.98 -4.34 29.58
C ILE A 40 -13.70 -3.35 30.71
N LEU A 41 -14.64 -2.46 31.04
CA LEU A 41 -14.45 -1.44 32.07
C LEU A 41 -14.06 -2.03 33.43
N PRO A 42 -14.71 -3.10 33.95
CA PRO A 42 -14.31 -3.71 35.22
C PRO A 42 -12.87 -4.25 35.21
N GLN A 43 -12.43 -4.84 34.11
CA GLN A 43 -11.07 -5.39 33.97
C GLN A 43 -10.02 -4.29 33.97
N ILE A 44 -10.32 -3.15 33.33
CA ILE A 44 -9.44 -1.98 33.33
C ILE A 44 -9.37 -1.35 34.72
N ILE A 45 -10.51 -1.25 35.42
CA ILE A 45 -10.59 -0.71 36.79
C ILE A 45 -9.82 -1.59 37.77
N GLU A 46 -9.85 -2.91 37.60
CA GLU A 46 -9.06 -3.82 38.44
C GLU A 46 -7.57 -3.74 38.10
N GLY A 47 -7.22 -3.76 36.81
CA GLY A 47 -5.83 -3.67 36.36
C GLY A 47 -5.13 -2.39 36.82
N GLN A 48 -5.83 -1.25 36.82
CA GLN A 48 -5.24 0.02 37.25
C GLN A 48 -4.91 0.06 38.75
N LYS A 49 -5.59 -0.71 39.61
CA LYS A 49 -5.23 -0.83 41.04
C LYS A 49 -3.83 -1.44 41.21
N SER A 50 -3.40 -2.26 40.26
CA SER A 50 -2.05 -2.86 40.20
C SER A 50 -1.11 -2.11 39.25
N GLY A 51 -1.45 -0.90 38.80
CA GLY A 51 -0.63 -0.10 37.90
C GLY A 51 -0.59 -0.58 36.45
N ILE A 52 -1.49 -1.49 36.05
CA ILE A 52 -1.61 -1.97 34.67
C ILE A 52 -2.56 -1.03 33.90
N ILE A 53 -2.05 -0.39 32.84
CA ILE A 53 -2.85 0.46 31.96
C ILE A 53 -3.66 -0.37 30.95
N ALA A 54 -4.81 0.14 30.52
CA ALA A 54 -5.72 -0.53 29.59
C ALA A 54 -5.03 -1.01 28.30
N ARG A 55 -4.10 -0.21 27.76
CA ARG A 55 -3.32 -0.57 26.57
C ARG A 55 -2.43 -1.82 26.76
N LYS A 56 -1.95 -2.07 27.98
CA LYS A 56 -1.16 -3.26 28.30
C LYS A 56 -2.06 -4.49 28.47
N LEU A 57 -3.29 -4.29 28.94
CA LEU A 57 -4.29 -5.34 29.13
C LEU A 57 -4.93 -5.79 27.81
N LEU A 58 -5.29 -4.83 26.96
CA LEU A 58 -6.15 -5.04 25.79
C LEU A 58 -5.45 -4.83 24.43
N GLY A 59 -4.18 -4.44 24.45
CA GLY A 59 -3.44 -4.08 23.24
C GLY A 59 -3.70 -2.65 22.78
N ALA A 60 -3.34 -2.33 21.53
CA ALA A 60 -3.66 -1.02 20.97
C ALA A 60 -5.18 -0.90 20.70
N PRO A 61 -5.81 0.29 20.79
CA PRO A 61 -7.23 0.45 20.50
C PRO A 61 -7.66 -0.14 19.15
N THR A 62 -6.83 0.01 18.11
CA THR A 62 -7.08 -0.55 16.76
C THR A 62 -7.06 -2.06 16.71
N GLU A 63 -6.19 -2.67 17.51
CA GLU A 63 -6.09 -4.12 17.63
C GLU A 63 -7.31 -4.65 18.38
N PHE A 64 -7.67 -4.02 19.50
CA PHE A 64 -8.86 -4.38 20.27
C PHE A 64 -10.16 -4.25 19.44
N VAL A 65 -10.33 -3.18 18.66
CA VAL A 65 -11.53 -2.98 17.83
C VAL A 65 -11.62 -3.93 16.64
N SER A 66 -10.50 -4.51 16.20
CA SER A 66 -10.49 -5.42 15.05
C SER A 66 -11.40 -6.64 15.21
N GLN A 67 -11.64 -7.10 16.44
CA GLN A 67 -12.53 -8.23 16.73
C GLN A 67 -14.02 -7.90 16.51
N TYR A 68 -14.38 -6.60 16.52
CA TYR A 68 -15.75 -6.10 16.36
C TYR A 68 -16.02 -5.52 14.97
N GLN A 69 -15.01 -5.51 14.10
CA GLN A 69 -15.24 -5.12 12.71
C GLN A 69 -16.33 -6.03 12.14
N PRO A 70 -17.36 -5.46 11.47
CA PRO A 70 -18.33 -6.27 10.77
C PRO A 70 -17.54 -7.24 9.92
N LYS A 71 -17.84 -8.53 10.03
CA LYS A 71 -17.45 -9.48 9.01
C LYS A 71 -18.12 -8.94 7.75
N VAL A 72 -17.38 -8.15 6.97
CA VAL A 72 -17.76 -7.84 5.59
C VAL A 72 -18.17 -9.18 5.06
N ALA A 73 -19.45 -9.33 4.73
CA ALA A 73 -20.00 -10.57 4.19
C ALA A 73 -18.93 -11.14 3.29
N ASP A 74 -18.58 -12.42 3.45
CA ASP A 74 -17.58 -13.13 2.66
C ASP A 74 -17.95 -12.98 1.18
N ARG A 75 -17.70 -11.79 0.61
CA ARG A 75 -17.41 -11.63 -0.79
C ARG A 75 -16.22 -12.54 -0.88
N PRO A 76 -16.29 -13.64 -1.64
CA PRO A 76 -15.11 -14.45 -1.86
C PRO A 76 -14.01 -13.45 -2.17
N VAL A 77 -12.96 -13.42 -1.35
CA VAL A 77 -11.77 -12.63 -1.68
C VAL A 77 -11.37 -13.24 -2.99
N SER A 78 -11.81 -12.64 -4.11
CA SER A 78 -11.64 -13.28 -5.40
C SER A 78 -10.14 -13.41 -5.53
N GLU A 79 -9.66 -14.65 -5.59
CA GLU A 79 -8.24 -14.94 -5.47
C GLU A 79 -7.51 -13.98 -6.41
N LYS A 80 -6.78 -13.05 -5.80
CA LYS A 80 -6.12 -12.01 -6.56
C LYS A 80 -5.08 -12.71 -7.41
N ASN A 81 -5.07 -12.40 -8.71
CA ASN A 81 -4.18 -13.05 -9.64
C ASN A 81 -2.75 -12.62 -9.35
N GLU A 82 -1.95 -13.55 -8.83
CA GLU A 82 -0.54 -13.36 -8.48
C GLU A 82 0.42 -13.78 -9.61
N ASN A 83 -0.06 -13.91 -10.84
CA ASN A 83 0.82 -14.22 -11.96
C ASN A 83 1.95 -13.17 -12.04
N PRO A 84 3.23 -13.59 -11.97
CA PRO A 84 4.38 -12.69 -11.95
C PRO A 84 4.41 -11.67 -13.10
N VAL A 85 4.05 -12.12 -14.31
CA VAL A 85 4.09 -11.28 -15.51
C VAL A 85 2.99 -10.21 -15.43
N LEU A 86 1.80 -10.57 -14.96
CA LEU A 86 0.70 -9.61 -14.80
C LEU A 86 0.98 -8.60 -13.69
N MET A 87 1.60 -9.01 -12.58
CA MET A 87 1.99 -8.10 -11.50
C MET A 87 3.10 -7.14 -11.92
N TRP A 88 4.08 -7.64 -12.67
CA TRP A 88 5.12 -6.83 -13.29
C TRP A 88 4.50 -5.82 -14.27
N LEU A 89 3.67 -6.28 -15.20
CA LEU A 89 2.99 -5.44 -16.18
C LEU A 89 2.12 -4.37 -15.52
N ASP A 90 1.37 -4.73 -14.47
CA ASP A 90 0.58 -3.76 -13.68
C ASP A 90 1.45 -2.62 -13.13
N SER A 91 2.60 -3.00 -12.57
CA SER A 91 3.54 -2.06 -11.98
C SER A 91 4.23 -1.23 -13.05
N SER A 92 4.63 -1.83 -14.16
CA SER A 92 5.24 -1.15 -15.29
C SER A 92 4.29 -0.13 -15.93
N LEU A 93 3.01 -0.47 -16.11
CA LEU A 93 2.02 0.47 -16.60
C LEU A 93 1.74 1.60 -15.60
N LEU A 94 1.80 1.32 -14.29
CA LEU A 94 1.70 2.36 -13.27
C LEU A 94 2.86 3.35 -13.38
N PHE A 95 4.10 2.86 -13.47
CA PHE A 95 5.27 3.74 -13.58
C PHE A 95 5.34 4.43 -14.94
N LEU A 96 4.89 3.78 -16.03
CA LEU A 96 4.78 4.42 -17.33
C LEU A 96 3.79 5.58 -17.27
N GLY A 97 2.59 5.32 -16.72
CA GLY A 97 1.58 6.35 -16.47
C GLY A 97 2.13 7.53 -15.68
N PHE A 98 2.77 7.23 -14.54
CA PHE A 98 3.32 8.24 -13.65
C PHE A 98 4.47 9.04 -14.27
N ILE A 99 5.50 8.38 -14.82
CA ILE A 99 6.69 9.04 -15.40
C ILE A 99 6.28 9.89 -16.60
N SER A 100 5.42 9.37 -17.49
CA SER A 100 4.96 10.10 -18.67
C SER A 100 4.12 11.32 -18.29
N LEU A 101 3.16 11.19 -17.37
CA LEU A 101 2.38 12.35 -16.92
C LEU A 101 3.26 13.38 -16.21
N LEU A 102 4.12 12.94 -15.29
CA LEU A 102 5.00 13.84 -14.56
C LEU A 102 5.88 14.65 -15.53
N ASN A 103 6.61 13.95 -16.41
CA ASN A 103 7.48 14.62 -17.39
C ASN A 103 6.70 15.48 -18.39
N GLY A 104 5.53 15.03 -18.84
CA GLY A 104 4.70 15.76 -19.79
C GLY A 104 4.13 17.04 -19.18
N VAL A 105 3.56 16.95 -17.98
CA VAL A 105 3.01 18.11 -17.26
C VAL A 105 4.11 19.09 -16.88
N THR A 106 5.26 18.62 -16.39
CA THR A 106 6.41 19.50 -16.12
C THR A 106 6.90 20.19 -17.39
N ALA A 107 6.97 19.49 -18.53
CA ALA A 107 7.35 20.09 -19.81
C ALA A 107 6.35 21.17 -20.27
N LEU A 108 5.04 20.96 -20.04
CA LEU A 108 4.01 21.97 -20.32
C LEU A 108 4.14 23.21 -19.43
N ILE A 109 4.41 23.02 -18.13
CA ILE A 109 4.53 24.12 -17.17
C ILE A 109 5.81 24.93 -17.40
N THR A 110 6.91 24.25 -17.71
CA THR A 110 8.25 24.87 -17.80
C THR A 110 8.61 25.28 -19.22
N SER A 111 7.82 24.88 -20.23
CA SER A 111 8.14 25.03 -21.66
C SER A 111 9.49 24.43 -22.07
N LYS A 112 10.01 23.47 -21.28
CA LYS A 112 11.25 22.73 -21.57
C LYS A 112 10.94 21.38 -22.20
N ALA A 113 11.85 20.89 -23.03
CA ALA A 113 11.76 19.54 -23.58
C ALA A 113 11.75 18.49 -22.44
N PRO A 114 10.98 17.41 -22.56
CA PRO A 114 11.00 16.32 -21.60
C PRO A 114 12.40 15.72 -21.44
N VAL A 115 12.74 15.37 -20.20
CA VAL A 115 14.07 14.86 -19.84
C VAL A 115 14.36 13.48 -20.47
N TYR A 116 13.33 12.65 -20.62
CA TYR A 116 13.45 11.30 -21.16
C TYR A 116 12.83 11.20 -22.55
N GLY A 117 13.54 10.53 -23.46
CA GLY A 117 12.95 10.05 -24.71
C GLY A 117 11.99 8.88 -24.47
N LEU A 118 11.23 8.52 -25.51
CA LEU A 118 10.19 7.49 -25.42
C LEU A 118 10.74 6.12 -24.99
N ILE A 119 11.86 5.69 -25.57
CA ILE A 119 12.46 4.38 -25.25
C ILE A 119 12.96 4.39 -23.82
N THR A 120 13.67 5.44 -23.40
CA THR A 120 14.09 5.59 -21.99
C THR A 120 12.89 5.50 -21.06
N THR A 121 11.80 6.19 -21.38
CA THR A 121 10.59 6.21 -20.55
C THR A 121 9.98 4.83 -20.39
N ILE A 122 9.83 4.08 -21.50
CA ILE A 122 9.27 2.72 -21.51
C ILE A 122 10.18 1.75 -20.73
N LEU A 123 11.48 1.77 -20.99
CA LEU A 123 12.43 0.88 -20.31
C LEU A 123 12.53 1.21 -18.81
N SER A 124 12.58 2.48 -18.45
CA SER A 124 12.58 2.91 -17.05
C SER A 124 11.32 2.47 -16.31
N ALA A 125 10.15 2.57 -16.95
CA ALA A 125 8.90 2.07 -16.39
C ALA A 125 8.88 0.54 -16.25
N ALA A 126 9.38 -0.17 -17.25
CA ALA A 126 9.52 -1.63 -17.23
C ALA A 126 10.40 -2.10 -16.06
N VAL A 127 11.56 -1.47 -15.87
CA VAL A 127 12.48 -1.82 -14.77
C VAL A 127 11.95 -1.35 -13.41
N ALA A 128 11.30 -0.19 -13.32
CA ALA A 128 10.63 0.22 -12.08
C ALA A 128 9.53 -0.78 -11.67
N GLY A 129 8.77 -1.30 -12.64
CA GLY A 129 7.83 -2.38 -12.41
C GLY A 129 8.51 -3.68 -11.93
N LEU A 130 9.70 -3.98 -12.44
CA LEU A 130 10.50 -5.13 -11.99
C LEU A 130 10.96 -4.95 -10.54
N VAL A 131 11.49 -3.77 -10.19
CA VAL A 131 11.86 -3.43 -8.80
C VAL A 131 10.66 -3.64 -7.88
N MET A 132 9.49 -3.17 -8.29
CA MET A 132 8.26 -3.29 -7.51
C MET A 132 7.83 -4.75 -7.32
N TYR A 133 7.91 -5.56 -8.38
CA TYR A 133 7.63 -6.99 -8.31
C TYR A 133 8.64 -7.73 -7.41
N MET A 134 9.93 -7.40 -7.47
CA MET A 134 10.94 -7.97 -6.58
C MET A 134 10.67 -7.60 -5.11
N MET A 135 10.30 -6.33 -4.85
CA MET A 135 9.87 -5.90 -3.53
C MET A 135 8.66 -6.70 -3.03
N TYR A 136 7.67 -6.91 -3.90
CA TYR A 136 6.52 -7.74 -3.59
C TYR A 136 6.92 -9.17 -3.21
N ARG A 137 7.65 -9.84 -4.11
CA ARG A 137 8.00 -11.26 -4.01
C ARG A 137 8.80 -11.58 -2.74
N TYR A 138 9.71 -10.69 -2.36
CA TYR A 138 10.69 -10.94 -1.31
C TYR A 138 10.39 -10.26 0.03
N PHE A 139 9.59 -9.20 0.05
CA PHE A 139 9.35 -8.42 1.27
C PHE A 139 7.87 -8.29 1.64
N TYR A 140 6.96 -8.12 0.68
CA TYR A 140 5.55 -7.93 0.99
C TYR A 140 4.79 -9.25 1.11
N ARG A 141 4.99 -10.19 0.18
CA ARG A 141 4.36 -11.51 0.25
C ARG A 141 4.73 -12.29 1.52
N PRO A 142 6.02 -12.43 1.91
CA PRO A 142 6.35 -13.18 3.13
C PRO A 142 5.82 -12.55 4.42
N LYS A 143 5.62 -11.22 4.44
CA LYS A 143 4.98 -10.52 5.57
C LYS A 143 3.48 -10.81 5.64
N ALA A 144 2.80 -10.88 4.50
CA ALA A 144 1.38 -11.22 4.43
C ALA A 144 1.12 -12.67 4.88
N ASP A 145 2.06 -13.58 4.60
CA ASP A 145 1.96 -14.99 4.96
C ASP A 145 2.41 -15.31 6.41
N ASN A 146 2.60 -14.30 7.27
CA ASN A 146 3.07 -14.44 8.67
C ASN A 146 4.33 -15.31 8.84
N SER A 147 5.17 -15.42 7.80
CA SER A 147 6.37 -16.24 7.83
C SER A 147 7.40 -15.66 8.82
N ARG A 148 8.02 -16.52 9.65
CA ARG A 148 9.06 -16.10 10.61
C ARG A 148 10.20 -15.41 9.83
N ARG A 149 10.40 -14.13 10.13
CA ARG A 149 11.23 -13.22 9.35
C ARG A 149 12.73 -13.48 9.62
N SER A 150 13.33 -14.33 8.81
CA SER A 150 14.79 -14.42 8.70
C SER A 150 15.32 -13.36 7.73
N TRP A 151 16.62 -13.06 7.83
CA TRP A 151 17.30 -12.14 6.92
C TRP A 151 17.20 -12.64 5.47
N ASN A 152 16.60 -11.83 4.58
CA ASN A 152 16.40 -12.19 3.17
C ASN A 152 17.45 -11.54 2.26
N TRP A 153 18.68 -12.07 2.29
CA TRP A 153 19.79 -11.56 1.47
C TRP A 153 19.49 -11.66 -0.03
N LYS A 154 18.80 -12.71 -0.48
CA LYS A 154 18.42 -12.92 -1.88
C LYS A 154 17.48 -11.82 -2.35
N GLY A 155 16.50 -11.47 -1.52
CA GLY A 155 15.60 -10.35 -1.77
C GLY A 155 16.32 -9.01 -1.83
N PHE A 156 17.26 -8.77 -0.90
CA PHE A 156 18.09 -7.57 -0.92
C PHE A 156 18.93 -7.49 -2.20
N ALA A 157 19.64 -8.56 -2.56
CA ALA A 157 20.46 -8.62 -3.77
C ALA A 157 19.62 -8.43 -5.05
N ALA A 158 18.47 -9.11 -5.16
CA ALA A 158 17.59 -9.01 -6.32
C ALA A 158 17.01 -7.59 -6.51
N THR A 159 16.55 -6.96 -5.44
CA THR A 159 16.05 -5.59 -5.50
C THR A 159 17.17 -4.60 -5.84
N THR A 160 18.34 -4.75 -5.21
CA THR A 160 19.52 -3.91 -5.50
C THR A 160 19.96 -4.05 -6.96
N LEU A 161 20.06 -5.26 -7.49
CA LEU A 161 20.39 -5.50 -8.91
C LEU A 161 19.36 -4.87 -9.85
N SER A 162 18.07 -4.92 -9.49
CA SER A 162 17.01 -4.28 -10.28
C SER A 162 17.13 -2.76 -10.30
N VAL A 163 17.54 -2.15 -9.19
CA VAL A 163 17.83 -0.70 -9.11
C VAL A 163 19.08 -0.34 -9.91
N LEU A 164 20.15 -1.14 -9.83
CA LEU A 164 21.35 -0.95 -10.64
C LEU A 164 21.04 -1.05 -12.13
N LEU A 165 20.18 -1.99 -12.52
CA LEU A 165 19.68 -2.10 -13.89
C LEU A 165 18.90 -0.84 -14.32
N TRP A 166 18.07 -0.28 -13.43
CA TRP A 166 17.33 0.95 -13.72
C TRP A 166 18.26 2.15 -13.95
N ILE A 167 19.31 2.27 -13.13
CA ILE A 167 20.37 3.29 -13.30
C ILE A 167 21.10 3.08 -14.62
N ALA A 168 21.50 1.84 -14.92
CA ALA A 168 22.17 1.50 -16.17
C ALA A 168 21.31 1.85 -17.39
N VAL A 169 20.03 1.46 -17.40
CA VAL A 169 19.07 1.81 -18.46
C VAL A 169 19.01 3.32 -18.65
N THR A 170 18.92 4.08 -17.55
CA THR A 170 18.85 5.54 -17.62
C THR A 170 20.10 6.13 -18.26
N ILE A 171 21.30 5.72 -17.83
CA ILE A 171 22.59 6.20 -18.36
C ILE A 171 22.76 5.80 -19.83
N PHE A 172 22.62 4.51 -20.14
CA PHE A 172 22.90 3.99 -21.48
C PHE A 172 21.85 4.39 -22.51
N SER A 173 20.60 4.64 -22.10
CA SER A 173 19.58 5.17 -23.01
C SER A 173 19.91 6.58 -23.53
N GLY A 174 20.76 7.34 -22.82
CA GLY A 174 21.28 8.63 -23.30
C GLY A 174 22.27 8.50 -24.46
N LEU A 175 22.82 7.31 -24.69
CA LEU A 175 23.67 7.02 -25.86
C LEU A 175 22.85 6.73 -27.13
N LEU A 176 21.54 6.53 -26.99
CA LEU A 176 20.68 6.30 -28.15
C LEU A 176 20.54 7.60 -28.95
N PRO A 177 20.69 7.56 -30.28
CA PRO A 177 20.47 8.74 -31.11
C PRO A 177 19.00 9.17 -31.04
N SER A 178 18.75 10.46 -31.23
CA SER A 178 17.39 11.04 -31.17
C SER A 178 16.42 10.47 -32.21
N SER A 179 16.94 9.88 -33.29
CA SER A 179 16.15 9.16 -34.29
C SER A 179 15.55 7.85 -33.75
N VAL A 180 16.17 7.26 -32.72
CA VAL A 180 15.73 6.02 -32.08
C VAL A 180 15.00 6.34 -30.77
N ASN A 181 15.60 7.14 -29.90
CA ASN A 181 15.00 7.56 -28.63
C ASN A 181 14.31 8.92 -28.74
N LEU A 182 13.19 8.95 -29.47
CA LEU A 182 12.50 10.19 -29.80
C LEU A 182 11.98 10.91 -28.53
N GLN A 183 12.29 12.20 -28.42
CA GLN A 183 11.67 13.06 -27.42
C GLN A 183 10.29 13.46 -27.91
N LEU A 184 9.25 12.94 -27.24
CA LEU A 184 7.88 13.27 -27.59
C LEU A 184 7.53 14.70 -27.16
N PRO A 185 6.67 15.40 -27.94
CA PRO A 185 6.05 16.62 -27.46
C PRO A 185 5.32 16.39 -26.13
N ALA A 186 5.28 17.41 -25.29
CA ALA A 186 4.74 17.30 -23.93
C ALA A 186 3.30 16.74 -23.89
N VAL A 187 2.44 17.21 -24.80
CA VAL A 187 1.05 16.71 -24.94
C VAL A 187 1.01 15.23 -25.30
N ALA A 188 1.85 14.77 -26.21
CA ALA A 188 1.93 13.37 -26.59
C ALA A 188 2.37 12.50 -25.40
N LEU A 189 3.30 12.98 -24.58
CA LEU A 189 3.75 12.28 -23.38
C LEU A 189 2.63 12.20 -22.32
N VAL A 190 1.82 13.26 -22.16
CA VAL A 190 0.63 13.22 -21.30
C VAL A 190 -0.37 12.16 -21.79
N ILE A 191 -0.61 12.07 -23.10
CA ILE A 191 -1.48 11.05 -23.69
C ILE A 191 -0.96 9.64 -23.42
N VAL A 192 0.35 9.40 -23.58
CA VAL A 192 0.97 8.10 -23.25
C VAL A 192 0.68 7.72 -21.80
N GLY A 193 0.82 8.67 -20.87
CA GLY A 193 0.56 8.41 -19.46
C GLY A 193 -0.91 8.08 -19.16
N ALA A 194 -1.84 8.83 -19.75
CA ALA A 194 -3.28 8.57 -19.64
C ALA A 194 -3.66 7.19 -20.23
N VAL A 195 -3.13 6.86 -21.41
CA VAL A 195 -3.34 5.55 -22.06
C VAL A 195 -2.78 4.42 -21.21
N ALA A 196 -1.59 4.58 -20.63
CA ALA A 196 -0.99 3.56 -19.76
C ALA A 196 -1.88 3.25 -18.54
N PHE A 197 -2.46 4.27 -17.91
CA PHE A 197 -3.43 4.08 -16.83
C PHE A 197 -4.74 3.47 -17.31
N GLY A 198 -5.24 3.85 -18.48
CA GLY A 198 -6.42 3.23 -19.09
C GLY A 198 -6.23 1.74 -19.35
N VAL A 199 -5.14 1.35 -19.99
CA VAL A 199 -4.77 -0.05 -20.25
C VAL A 199 -4.62 -0.81 -18.93
N ARG A 200 -3.92 -0.21 -17.95
CA ARG A 200 -3.77 -0.81 -16.62
C ARG A 200 -5.11 -1.08 -15.96
N TRP A 201 -6.04 -0.13 -16.00
CA TRP A 201 -7.37 -0.27 -15.43
C TRP A 201 -8.15 -1.39 -16.10
N LEU A 202 -8.11 -1.49 -17.44
CA LEU A 202 -8.74 -2.57 -18.20
C LEU A 202 -8.17 -3.95 -17.81
N LEU A 203 -6.84 -4.09 -17.76
CA LEU A 203 -6.17 -5.34 -17.38
C LEU A 203 -6.50 -5.74 -15.94
N LYS A 204 -6.52 -4.79 -15.00
CA LYS A 204 -6.93 -5.08 -13.61
C LYS A 204 -8.36 -5.58 -13.51
N ARG A 205 -9.27 -4.97 -14.27
CA ARG A 205 -10.69 -5.36 -14.29
C ARG A 205 -10.87 -6.75 -14.90
N GLN A 206 -10.13 -7.08 -15.96
CA GLN A 206 -10.22 -8.37 -16.64
C GLN A 206 -9.56 -9.51 -15.87
N PHE A 207 -8.36 -9.29 -15.34
CA PHE A 207 -7.53 -10.36 -14.77
C PHE A 207 -7.47 -10.38 -13.24
N ASN A 208 -8.15 -9.46 -12.55
CA ASN A 208 -8.16 -9.35 -11.09
C ASN A 208 -6.75 -9.35 -10.45
N ILE A 209 -5.83 -8.61 -11.06
CA ILE A 209 -4.38 -8.64 -10.75
C ILE A 209 -4.12 -8.16 -9.32
N GLN A 210 -3.26 -8.88 -8.56
CA GLN A 210 -2.73 -8.43 -7.28
C GLN A 210 -1.78 -7.24 -7.51
N SER A 211 -2.01 -6.14 -6.80
CA SER A 211 -1.12 -4.99 -6.87
C SER A 211 0.19 -5.31 -6.15
N ALA A 212 1.34 -5.14 -6.81
CA ALA A 212 2.64 -5.29 -6.14
C ALA A 212 2.87 -4.23 -5.04
N LEU A 213 2.10 -3.13 -5.04
CA LEU A 213 2.15 -2.03 -4.06
C LEU A 213 1.54 -2.37 -2.70
N VAL A 214 0.68 -3.38 -2.64
CA VAL A 214 -0.08 -3.69 -1.42
C VAL A 214 0.05 -5.19 -1.15
N ALA A 215 0.59 -5.54 0.01
CA ALA A 215 0.36 -6.87 0.57
C ALA A 215 -1.01 -6.84 1.25
N GLN A 216 -1.97 -7.60 0.72
CA GLN A 216 -3.19 -7.88 1.47
C GLN A 216 -2.90 -9.03 2.44
N PRO A 217 -3.30 -8.93 3.73
CA PRO A 217 -3.24 -10.06 4.64
C PRO A 217 -4.04 -11.23 4.03
N ARG A 218 -3.41 -12.40 3.93
CA ARG A 218 -4.14 -13.63 3.61
C ARG A 218 -4.66 -14.21 4.92
N ARG A 219 -5.92 -14.65 4.93
CA ARG A 219 -6.46 -15.51 5.98
C ARG A 219 -5.97 -16.93 5.76
#